data_AF-A0A354CU17-F1
#
_entry.id   AF-A0A354CU17-F1
#
_cell.length_a   1.000
_cell.length_b   1.000
_cell.length_c   1.000
_cell.angle_alpha   90.00
_cell.angle_beta   90.00
_cell.angle_gamma   90.00
#
_symmetry.space_group_name_H-M   'P 1'
#
loop_
_entity.id
_entity.type
_entity.pdbx_description
1 polymer ?
#
loop_
_entity_poly.entity_id
_entity_poly.type
_entity_poly.pdbx_seq_one_letter_code
_entity_poly.pdbx_strand_id
1 'polypeptide(L)'
;MNQNQYESALNEMTSWLAHPQELGKEPAKIELAKEFDYEELHYYIFKYKKTLRGKWLLGVCGGYEEDSLENCGHTFSEMEEYRERTAEEDAVKLIEYVKSYWKEQAEQEEEKRQSPGTFVGFVLLEESTFDKEAFLCTLKDEWQVEDDYADKEEEEEEEGGDMAVISYGGGFVAVSLMQGAIPEEEIVYHAKSNFRWPEAAEVSKRHKAHLLVSVFGKTMSVKEAGELSVKVTAACCKQKGVLGVYANGTVYEPEFYLNFADMIKDDLFPLFNLVWFGLYHGKNGICGYTNGLRSLGYDEIEVIDSKQPASEVGDFLTDVANYVVDQDVVLQDGETIGFTNEQKLPITKSRGAAVEGDSLKIGF
;
A
#
# COMPACT_ATOMS: atom_id res chain seq x y z
N MET A 1 -3.13 14.71 33.15
CA MET A 1 -1.88 13.92 33.14
C MET A 1 -2.09 12.46 33.57
N ASN A 2 -2.18 11.58 32.57
CA ASN A 2 -2.03 10.14 32.73
C ASN A 2 -0.52 9.82 32.86
N GLN A 3 -0.09 9.35 34.02
CA GLN A 3 1.35 9.22 34.34
C GLN A 3 2.09 8.25 33.41
N ASN A 4 1.42 7.17 32.99
CA ASN A 4 2.03 6.15 32.13
C ASN A 4 2.18 6.66 30.68
N GLN A 5 1.17 7.37 30.18
CA GLN A 5 1.21 7.97 28.83
C GLN A 5 2.24 9.09 28.76
N TYR A 6 2.37 9.91 29.81
CA TYR A 6 3.43 10.90 29.93
C TYR A 6 4.84 10.27 29.87
N GLU A 7 5.06 9.17 30.60
CA GLU A 7 6.35 8.46 30.58
C GLU A 7 6.65 7.87 29.20
N SER A 8 5.63 7.33 28.51
CA SER A 8 5.72 6.89 27.11
C SER A 8 6.16 8.04 26.20
N ALA A 9 5.44 9.16 26.24
CA ALA A 9 5.72 10.34 25.42
C ALA A 9 7.10 10.94 25.67
N LEU A 10 7.55 10.96 26.93
CA LEU A 10 8.89 11.44 27.27
C LEU A 10 9.98 10.52 26.72
N ASN A 11 9.81 9.20 26.84
CA ASN A 11 10.76 8.22 26.33
C ASN A 11 10.85 8.29 24.80
N GLU A 12 9.70 8.40 24.14
CA GLU A 12 9.63 8.49 22.69
C GLU A 12 10.27 9.77 22.16
N MET A 13 9.94 10.93 22.74
CA MET A 13 10.58 12.20 22.37
C MET A 13 12.09 12.16 22.59
N THR A 14 12.54 11.54 23.68
CA THR A 14 13.97 11.42 24.00
C THR A 14 14.69 10.51 22.99
N SER A 15 14.08 9.37 22.66
CA SER A 15 14.58 8.41 21.67
C SER A 15 14.65 9.04 20.28
N TRP A 16 13.59 9.71 19.85
CA TRP A 16 13.52 10.43 18.57
C TRP A 16 14.63 11.48 18.45
N LEU A 17 14.80 12.33 19.48
CA LEU A 17 15.88 13.34 19.50
C LEU A 17 17.28 12.72 19.47
N ALA A 18 17.45 11.51 20.03
CA ALA A 18 18.74 10.83 20.06
C ALA A 18 19.15 10.22 18.71
N HIS A 19 18.23 10.12 17.75
CA HIS A 19 18.49 9.57 16.43
C HIS A 19 19.66 10.31 15.72
N PRO A 20 20.55 9.62 14.98
CA PRO A 20 21.70 10.22 14.29
C PRO A 20 21.37 11.36 13.34
N GLN A 21 20.17 11.37 12.77
CA GLN A 21 19.71 12.41 11.86
C GLN A 21 19.20 13.67 12.60
N GLU A 22 18.97 13.57 13.91
CA GLU A 22 18.48 14.65 14.78
C GLU A 22 19.60 15.29 15.60
N LEU A 23 19.75 14.91 16.88
CA LEU A 23 20.88 15.36 17.72
C LEU A 23 22.04 14.36 17.72
N GLY A 24 21.79 13.11 17.31
CA GLY A 24 22.73 11.98 17.41
C GLY A 24 23.09 11.55 18.83
N LYS A 25 22.35 12.05 19.83
CA LYS A 25 22.45 11.70 21.25
C LYS A 25 21.27 12.29 22.03
N GLU A 26 21.03 11.78 23.23
CA GLU A 26 20.00 12.34 24.11
C GLU A 26 20.17 13.86 24.36
N PRO A 27 19.06 14.60 24.50
CA PRO A 27 19.11 16.02 24.82
C PRO A 27 19.75 16.23 26.21
N ALA A 28 20.52 17.31 26.35
CA ALA A 28 21.16 17.65 27.63
C ALA A 28 20.17 17.98 28.75
N LYS A 29 18.94 18.36 28.38
CA LYS A 29 17.81 18.55 29.28
C LYS A 29 16.51 18.45 28.49
N ILE A 30 15.48 17.83 29.05
CA ILE A 30 14.12 17.80 28.50
C ILE A 30 13.13 17.96 29.66
N GLU A 31 12.09 18.76 29.47
CA GLU A 31 11.06 19.05 30.47
C GLU A 31 9.69 19.12 29.78
N LEU A 32 8.65 18.60 30.44
CA LEU A 32 7.28 18.85 30.02
C LEU A 32 6.98 20.34 30.18
N ALA A 33 6.47 20.96 29.13
CA ALA A 33 6.03 22.34 29.14
C ALA A 33 4.51 22.45 29.31
N LYS A 34 3.74 21.65 28.57
CA LYS A 34 2.27 21.70 28.55
C LYS A 34 1.68 20.41 27.94
N GLU A 35 0.45 20.08 28.32
CA GLU A 35 -0.40 19.07 27.66
C GLU A 35 -1.63 19.77 27.05
N PHE A 36 -2.13 19.28 25.91
CA PHE A 36 -3.31 19.82 25.23
C PHE A 36 -3.96 18.78 24.31
N ASP A 37 -5.24 18.99 24.01
CA ASP A 37 -6.00 18.17 23.07
C ASP A 37 -6.22 18.91 21.76
N TYR A 38 -6.09 18.20 20.63
CA TYR A 38 -6.33 18.74 19.30
C TYR A 38 -6.90 17.64 18.40
N GLU A 39 -8.04 17.90 17.77
CA GLU A 39 -8.77 16.95 16.92
C GLU A 39 -8.98 15.57 17.58
N GLU A 40 -9.49 15.57 18.81
CA GLU A 40 -9.80 14.36 19.61
C GLU A 40 -8.58 13.54 20.06
N LEU A 41 -7.36 14.00 19.76
CA LEU A 41 -6.11 13.36 20.15
C LEU A 41 -5.38 14.17 21.23
N HIS A 42 -4.66 13.46 22.10
CA HIS A 42 -3.89 14.06 23.19
C HIS A 42 -2.42 14.29 22.81
N TYR A 43 -1.85 15.41 23.25
CA TYR A 43 -0.47 15.83 22.93
C TYR A 43 0.29 16.40 24.13
N TYR A 44 1.60 16.14 24.13
CA TYR A 44 2.58 16.65 25.07
C TYR A 44 3.55 17.59 24.37
N ILE A 45 3.69 18.80 24.91
CA ILE A 45 4.70 19.78 24.51
C ILE A 45 5.90 19.62 25.44
N PHE A 46 7.04 19.25 24.86
CA PHE A 46 8.32 19.24 25.54
C PHE A 46 9.13 20.47 25.19
N LYS A 47 9.86 21.00 26.16
CA LYS A 47 10.98 21.90 25.91
C LYS A 47 12.27 21.16 26.21
N TYR A 48 13.26 21.25 25.33
CA TYR A 48 14.53 20.56 25.52
C TYR A 48 15.74 21.42 25.13
N LYS A 49 16.94 20.98 25.49
CA LYS A 49 18.21 21.65 25.21
C LYS A 49 19.20 20.69 24.55
N LYS A 50 19.78 21.09 23.42
CA LYS A 50 20.89 20.34 22.79
C LYS A 50 22.14 20.29 23.68
N THR A 51 22.42 21.38 24.39
CA THR A 51 23.53 21.51 25.34
C THR A 51 23.07 22.28 26.57
N LEU A 52 23.71 22.08 27.73
CA LEU A 52 23.30 22.74 28.99
C LEU A 52 23.23 24.28 28.89
N ARG A 53 24.07 24.90 28.05
CA ARG A 53 24.11 26.35 27.80
C ARG A 53 23.26 26.80 26.61
N GLY A 54 22.65 25.87 25.87
CA GLY A 54 21.81 26.16 24.72
C GLY A 54 20.44 26.77 25.09
N LYS A 55 19.77 27.26 24.05
CA LYS A 55 18.38 27.71 24.11
C LYS A 55 17.45 26.53 24.35
N TRP A 56 16.28 26.82 24.92
CA TRP A 56 15.18 25.86 24.97
C TRP A 56 14.56 25.75 23.59
N LEU A 57 14.36 24.53 23.12
CA LEU A 57 13.76 24.21 21.84
C LEU A 57 12.42 23.50 22.06
N LEU A 58 11.51 23.67 21.12
CA LEU A 58 10.16 23.09 21.15
C LEU A 58 10.17 21.69 20.56
N GLY A 59 9.59 20.72 21.28
CA GLY A 59 9.30 19.38 20.78
C GLY A 59 7.84 19.04 21.06
N VAL A 60 7.23 18.29 20.15
CA VAL A 60 5.84 17.82 20.29
C VAL A 60 5.86 16.31 20.18
N CYS A 61 5.13 15.65 21.06
CA CYS A 61 4.89 14.21 21.01
C CYS A 61 3.42 13.99 21.34
N GLY A 62 2.68 13.32 20.47
CA GLY A 62 1.26 13.14 20.66
C GLY A 62 0.59 12.40 19.52
N GLY A 63 -0.73 12.49 19.48
CA GLY A 63 -1.55 11.61 18.66
C GLY A 63 -2.02 10.39 19.45
N TYR A 64 -2.20 10.53 20.76
CA TYR A 64 -2.72 9.46 21.60
C TYR A 64 -4.25 9.49 21.62
N GLU A 65 -4.87 8.34 21.41
CA GLU A 65 -6.29 8.13 21.65
C GLU A 65 -6.53 7.74 23.12
N GLU A 66 -7.37 8.49 23.81
CA GLU A 66 -7.75 8.24 25.20
C GLU A 66 -6.53 7.95 26.11
N ASP A 67 -6.50 6.76 26.74
CA ASP A 67 -5.44 6.30 27.63
C ASP A 67 -4.37 5.43 26.92
N SER A 68 -4.35 5.41 25.58
CA SER A 68 -3.36 4.67 24.79
C SER A 68 -1.93 5.12 25.12
N LEU A 69 -0.99 4.17 25.09
CA LEU A 69 0.44 4.44 25.24
C LEU A 69 1.18 4.53 23.90
N GLU A 70 0.48 4.21 22.81
CA GLU A 70 0.95 4.31 21.42
C GLU A 70 0.32 5.55 20.79
N ASN A 71 1.13 6.30 20.02
CA ASN A 71 0.64 7.46 19.27
C ASN A 71 0.77 7.25 17.76
N CYS A 72 0.02 8.04 17.00
CA CYS A 72 -0.02 7.96 15.53
C CYS A 72 1.20 8.58 14.82
N GLY A 73 2.37 8.62 15.46
CA GLY A 73 3.62 9.09 14.86
C GLY A 73 3.82 10.61 14.87
N HIS A 74 3.12 11.38 15.73
CA HIS A 74 3.30 12.83 15.83
C HIS A 74 4.38 13.23 16.86
N THR A 75 5.54 12.56 16.82
CA THR A 75 6.73 12.92 17.60
C THR A 75 7.73 13.66 16.73
N PHE A 76 7.93 14.95 16.98
CA PHE A 76 8.68 15.82 16.07
C PHE A 76 9.25 17.09 16.72
N SER A 77 10.32 17.64 16.12
CA SER A 77 10.85 18.97 16.43
C SER A 77 11.62 19.58 15.25
N GLU A 78 11.22 20.78 14.82
CA GLU A 78 12.00 21.63 13.88
C GLU A 78 13.20 22.33 14.55
N MET A 79 13.52 21.97 15.80
CA MET A 79 14.61 22.59 16.57
C MET A 79 14.43 24.12 16.73
N GLU A 80 13.19 24.60 16.65
CA GLU A 80 12.83 26.00 16.86
C GLU A 80 12.86 26.37 18.34
N GLU A 81 13.13 27.65 18.63
CA GLU A 81 13.21 28.16 20.01
C GLU A 81 11.84 28.11 20.71
N TYR A 82 11.78 27.42 21.84
CA TYR A 82 10.57 27.33 22.67
C TYR A 82 10.17 28.71 23.22
N ARG A 83 8.91 29.07 23.02
CA ARG A 83 8.31 30.31 23.52
C ARG A 83 7.03 30.01 24.28
N GLU A 84 7.05 30.25 25.59
CA GLU A 84 5.92 29.92 26.48
C GLU A 84 4.59 30.53 26.04
N ARG A 85 4.60 31.77 25.51
CA ARG A 85 3.38 32.47 25.09
C ARG A 85 2.72 31.85 23.85
N THR A 86 3.49 31.23 22.96
CA THR A 86 3.01 30.71 21.67
C THR A 86 3.16 29.19 21.57
N ALA A 87 3.54 28.52 22.66
CA ALA A 87 3.92 27.10 22.64
C ALA A 87 2.85 26.18 22.02
N GLU A 88 1.57 26.41 22.33
CA GLU A 88 0.47 25.63 21.75
C GLU A 88 0.24 25.96 20.28
N GLU A 89 0.24 27.24 19.90
CA GLU A 89 0.09 27.66 18.49
C GLU A 89 1.24 27.13 17.62
N ASP A 90 2.47 27.16 18.14
CA ASP A 90 3.65 26.66 17.46
C ASP A 90 3.64 25.12 17.40
N ALA A 91 3.13 24.43 18.44
CA ALA A 91 2.92 22.99 18.43
C ALA A 91 1.88 22.54 17.40
N VAL A 92 0.74 23.25 17.31
CA VAL A 92 -0.30 22.96 16.30
C VAL A 92 0.24 23.10 14.88
N LYS A 93 1.05 24.12 14.59
CA LYS A 93 1.70 24.25 13.27
C LYS A 93 2.63 23.09 12.94
N LEU A 94 3.39 22.60 13.92
CA LEU A 94 4.23 21.41 13.73
C LEU A 94 3.39 20.17 13.46
N ILE A 95 2.29 19.99 14.17
CA ILE A 95 1.34 18.88 13.94
C ILE A 95 0.75 18.98 12.52
N GLU A 96 0.26 20.14 12.11
CA GLU A 96 -0.29 20.37 10.77
C GLU A 96 0.77 20.12 9.68
N TYR A 97 2.02 20.55 9.90
CA TYR A 97 3.13 20.28 8.98
C TYR A 97 3.42 18.79 8.84
N VAL A 98 3.58 18.06 9.96
CA VAL A 98 3.84 16.62 9.96
C VAL A 98 2.68 15.85 9.30
N LYS A 99 1.43 16.18 9.63
CA LYS A 99 0.25 15.60 8.97
C LYS A 99 0.24 15.87 7.47
N SER A 100 0.56 17.09 7.05
CA SER A 100 0.62 17.46 5.63
C SER A 100 1.75 16.73 4.92
N TYR A 101 2.91 16.57 5.56
CA TYR A 101 4.05 15.81 5.03
C TYR A 101 3.68 14.34 4.84
N TRP A 102 3.09 13.68 5.83
CA TRP A 102 2.66 12.28 5.70
C TRP A 102 1.56 12.10 4.66
N LYS A 103 0.63 13.05 4.57
CA LYS A 103 -0.40 13.06 3.53
C LYS A 103 0.21 13.21 2.14
N GLU A 104 1.14 14.15 1.97
CA GLU A 104 1.84 14.36 0.69
C GLU A 104 2.75 13.16 0.35
N GLN A 105 3.40 12.53 1.32
CA GLN A 105 4.15 11.28 1.12
C GLN A 105 3.22 10.13 0.71
N ALA A 106 2.06 9.98 1.35
CA ALA A 106 1.06 8.98 0.98
C ALA A 106 0.50 9.23 -0.43
N GLU A 107 0.16 10.48 -0.77
CA GLU A 107 -0.29 10.88 -2.12
C GLU A 107 0.83 10.63 -3.16
N GLN A 108 2.09 10.96 -2.86
CA GLN A 108 3.23 10.67 -3.75
C GLN A 108 3.53 9.17 -3.89
N GLU A 109 3.32 8.39 -2.83
CA GLU A 109 3.42 6.93 -2.87
C GLU A 109 2.28 6.32 -3.69
N GLU A 110 1.05 6.82 -3.56
CA GLU A 110 -0.09 6.44 -4.39
C GLU A 110 0.13 6.79 -5.87
N GLU A 111 0.63 7.99 -6.17
CA GLU A 111 0.99 8.39 -7.54
C GLU A 111 2.11 7.51 -8.11
N LYS A 112 3.11 7.11 -7.31
CA LYS A 112 4.14 6.15 -7.72
C LYS A 112 3.58 4.73 -7.90
N ARG A 113 2.68 4.27 -7.02
CA ARG A 113 1.97 2.98 -7.11
C ARG A 113 1.09 2.90 -8.37
N GLN A 114 0.60 4.04 -8.85
CA GLN A 114 -0.21 4.14 -10.07
C GLN A 114 0.62 4.47 -11.33
N SER A 115 1.96 4.48 -11.24
CA SER A 115 2.81 4.60 -12.42
C SER A 115 2.84 3.28 -13.21
N PRO A 116 2.60 3.29 -14.54
CA PRO A 116 2.63 2.07 -15.33
C PRO A 116 3.97 1.35 -15.20
N GLY A 117 3.94 0.04 -14.92
CA GLY A 117 5.14 -0.77 -14.71
C GLY A 117 5.65 -0.78 -13.26
N THR A 118 4.97 -0.10 -12.34
CA THR A 118 5.18 -0.25 -10.89
C THR A 118 4.01 -1.02 -10.28
N PHE A 119 4.33 -2.07 -9.52
CA PHE A 119 3.34 -2.91 -8.85
C PHE A 119 3.68 -3.00 -7.37
N VAL A 120 2.68 -2.75 -6.53
CA VAL A 120 2.80 -2.86 -5.07
C VAL A 120 1.61 -3.65 -4.55
N GLY A 121 1.90 -4.58 -3.65
CA GLY A 121 0.89 -5.37 -2.96
C GLY A 121 1.40 -5.85 -1.61
N PHE A 122 0.49 -6.41 -0.81
CA PHE A 122 0.80 -6.89 0.52
C PHE A 122 0.40 -8.35 0.67
N VAL A 123 1.25 -9.16 1.29
CA VAL A 123 0.90 -10.54 1.67
C VAL A 123 0.71 -10.58 3.17
N LEU A 124 -0.52 -10.81 3.60
CA LEU A 124 -0.94 -10.79 5.00
C LEU A 124 -0.43 -12.05 5.72
N LEU A 125 0.22 -11.88 6.87
CA LEU A 125 0.82 -12.96 7.64
C LEU A 125 0.17 -13.09 9.01
N GLU A 126 -0.12 -14.32 9.42
CA GLU A 126 -0.64 -14.66 10.75
C GLU A 126 0.39 -14.41 11.86
N GLU A 127 1.69 -14.53 11.54
CA GLU A 127 2.80 -14.24 12.43
C GLU A 127 3.86 -13.40 11.72
N SER A 128 4.64 -12.62 12.46
CA SER A 128 5.71 -11.77 11.92
C SER A 128 6.96 -12.59 11.58
N THR A 129 6.87 -13.39 10.50
CA THR A 129 7.96 -14.24 10.04
C THR A 129 8.08 -14.24 8.53
N PHE A 130 9.30 -14.08 8.04
CA PHE A 130 9.64 -14.19 6.62
C PHE A 130 10.82 -15.13 6.44
N ASP A 131 10.63 -16.22 5.70
CA ASP A 131 11.71 -17.14 5.33
C ASP A 131 12.27 -16.68 3.97
N LYS A 132 13.23 -15.76 4.04
CA LYS A 132 13.90 -15.17 2.88
C LYS A 132 14.54 -16.25 1.99
N GLU A 133 15.21 -17.24 2.57
CA GLU A 133 15.84 -18.31 1.81
C GLU A 133 14.81 -19.16 1.07
N ALA A 134 13.75 -19.60 1.76
CA ALA A 134 12.69 -20.37 1.12
C ALA A 134 11.97 -19.57 0.01
N PHE A 135 11.79 -18.26 0.22
CA PHE A 135 11.24 -17.36 -0.81
C PHE A 135 12.13 -17.30 -2.05
N LEU A 136 13.44 -17.07 -1.88
CA LEU A 136 14.40 -17.00 -2.99
C LEU A 136 14.51 -18.34 -3.72
N CYS A 137 14.53 -19.47 -3.00
CA CYS A 137 14.49 -20.81 -3.60
C CYS A 137 13.21 -21.01 -4.42
N THR A 138 12.05 -20.60 -3.90
CA THR A 138 10.77 -20.72 -4.62
C THR A 138 10.77 -19.88 -5.91
N LEU A 139 11.28 -18.65 -5.85
CA LEU A 139 11.41 -17.77 -7.02
C LEU A 139 12.29 -18.39 -8.11
N LYS A 140 13.45 -18.93 -7.70
CA LYS A 140 14.37 -19.61 -8.60
C LYS A 140 13.76 -20.87 -9.21
N ASP A 141 13.32 -21.80 -8.37
CA ASP A 141 12.95 -23.15 -8.79
C ASP A 141 11.65 -23.19 -9.59
N GLU A 142 10.67 -22.35 -9.24
CA GLU A 142 9.35 -22.37 -9.89
C GLU A 142 9.18 -21.32 -10.99
N TRP A 143 9.88 -20.19 -10.87
CA TRP A 143 9.66 -19.03 -11.73
C TRP A 143 10.89 -18.64 -12.55
N GLN A 144 12.04 -19.30 -12.33
CA GLN A 144 13.31 -19.01 -13.01
C GLN A 144 13.72 -17.53 -12.87
N VAL A 145 13.42 -16.95 -11.69
CA VAL A 145 13.80 -15.60 -11.32
C VAL A 145 14.96 -15.70 -10.32
N GLU A 146 16.13 -15.25 -10.74
CA GLU A 146 17.35 -15.19 -9.92
C GLU A 146 17.97 -13.79 -10.05
N ASP A 147 18.67 -13.31 -9.03
CA ASP A 147 19.30 -11.99 -9.10
C ASP A 147 20.41 -11.96 -10.17
N ASP A 148 20.33 -11.02 -11.10
CA ASP A 148 21.32 -10.75 -12.15
C ASP A 148 22.72 -10.45 -11.59
N TYR A 149 22.82 -10.06 -10.31
CA TYR A 149 24.06 -9.70 -9.62
C TYR A 149 24.46 -10.65 -8.48
N ALA A 150 23.76 -11.77 -8.28
CA ALA A 150 24.03 -12.72 -7.18
C ALA A 150 25.51 -13.15 -7.06
N ASP A 151 26.22 -13.28 -8.20
CA ASP A 151 27.62 -13.73 -8.25
C ASP A 151 28.67 -12.60 -8.07
N LYS A 152 28.25 -11.33 -7.94
CA LYS A 152 29.14 -10.15 -8.06
C LYS A 152 29.30 -9.33 -6.78
N GLU A 153 28.59 -9.65 -5.71
CA GLU A 153 28.76 -9.00 -4.41
C GLU A 153 29.55 -9.93 -3.47
N GLU A 154 30.64 -9.41 -2.89
CA GLU A 154 31.20 -10.00 -1.67
C GLU A 154 30.10 -9.84 -0.61
N GLU A 155 29.65 -10.95 -0.01
CA GLU A 155 28.63 -11.00 1.04
C GLU A 155 29.01 -10.08 2.22
N GLU A 156 28.71 -8.79 2.12
CA GLU A 156 28.32 -8.04 3.29
C GLU A 156 26.93 -8.55 3.63
N GLU A 157 26.84 -9.49 4.58
CA GLU A 157 25.59 -9.87 5.22
C GLU A 157 24.90 -8.57 5.67
N GLU A 158 23.96 -8.06 4.88
CA GLU A 158 23.09 -6.98 5.35
C GLU A 158 22.42 -7.52 6.62
N GLU A 159 22.72 -6.88 7.76
CA GLU A 159 22.05 -7.11 9.03
C GLU A 159 20.56 -6.75 8.88
N GLY A 160 19.79 -7.66 8.31
CA GLY A 160 18.40 -7.42 7.92
C GLY A 160 17.74 -8.65 7.30
N GLY A 161 17.51 -9.70 8.10
CA GLY A 161 16.78 -10.91 7.69
C GLY A 161 15.33 -10.66 7.25
N ASP A 162 14.86 -9.42 7.37
CA ASP A 162 13.49 -8.97 7.10
C ASP A 162 13.29 -8.44 5.67
N MET A 163 14.33 -8.42 4.81
CA MET A 163 14.22 -7.88 3.44
C MET A 163 14.93 -8.73 2.39
N ALA A 164 14.27 -8.93 1.24
CA ALA A 164 14.82 -9.51 0.03
C ALA A 164 14.78 -8.48 -1.10
N VAL A 165 15.92 -8.27 -1.76
CA VAL A 165 16.06 -7.40 -2.92
C VAL A 165 16.61 -8.23 -4.07
N ILE A 166 16.05 -8.06 -5.26
CA ILE A 166 16.47 -8.77 -6.47
C ILE A 166 16.46 -7.79 -7.65
N SER A 167 17.56 -7.73 -8.39
CA SER A 167 17.55 -7.14 -9.73
C SER A 167 17.36 -8.24 -10.78
N TYR A 168 16.37 -8.12 -11.64
CA TYR A 168 16.08 -9.16 -12.63
C TYR A 168 15.54 -8.57 -13.92
N GLY A 169 16.17 -8.87 -15.05
CA GLY A 169 15.63 -8.57 -16.38
C GLY A 169 15.42 -7.08 -16.64
N GLY A 170 16.18 -6.21 -15.95
CA GLY A 170 16.01 -4.76 -16.03
C GLY A 170 14.89 -4.19 -15.16
N GLY A 171 14.32 -5.01 -14.27
CA GLY A 171 13.45 -4.60 -13.17
C GLY A 171 14.13 -4.72 -11.81
N PHE A 172 13.46 -4.18 -10.81
CA PHE A 172 13.88 -4.23 -9.40
C PHE A 172 12.72 -4.74 -8.55
N VAL A 173 13.00 -5.72 -7.69
CA VAL A 173 12.06 -6.32 -6.75
C VAL A 173 12.54 -6.05 -5.33
N ALA A 174 11.61 -5.64 -4.46
CA ALA A 174 11.81 -5.57 -3.02
C ALA A 174 10.66 -6.28 -2.31
N VAL A 175 10.99 -7.17 -1.37
CA VAL A 175 10.05 -7.80 -0.46
C VAL A 175 10.53 -7.55 0.96
N SER A 176 9.73 -6.85 1.76
CA SER A 176 10.09 -6.45 3.13
C SER A 176 9.03 -6.91 4.12
N LEU A 177 9.46 -7.52 5.22
CA LEU A 177 8.60 -7.87 6.35
C LEU A 177 8.29 -6.62 7.16
N MET A 178 7.01 -6.30 7.24
CA MET A 178 6.47 -5.24 8.09
C MET A 178 5.85 -5.89 9.33
N GLN A 179 6.42 -5.62 10.50
CA GLN A 179 6.06 -6.30 11.75
C GLN A 179 4.69 -5.88 12.32
N GLY A 180 4.09 -4.80 11.80
CA GLY A 180 2.77 -4.31 12.18
C GLY A 180 1.66 -4.82 11.26
N ALA A 181 0.47 -5.01 11.83
CA ALA A 181 -0.74 -5.24 11.05
C ALA A 181 -1.12 -3.96 10.29
N ILE A 182 -1.72 -4.13 9.12
CA ILE A 182 -2.40 -3.04 8.41
C ILE A 182 -3.66 -2.72 9.24
N PRO A 183 -4.07 -1.45 9.39
CA PRO A 183 -5.24 -1.09 10.16
C PRO A 183 -6.47 -1.92 9.80
N GLU A 184 -7.17 -2.44 10.81
CA GLU A 184 -8.25 -3.40 10.62
C GLU A 184 -9.36 -2.82 9.75
N GLU A 185 -9.70 -1.55 9.96
CA GLU A 185 -10.71 -0.83 9.20
C GLU A 185 -10.44 -0.82 7.70
N GLU A 186 -9.18 -0.68 7.29
CA GLU A 186 -8.76 -0.69 5.88
C GLU A 186 -8.91 -2.11 5.30
N ILE A 187 -8.30 -3.09 5.95
CA ILE A 187 -8.30 -4.48 5.47
C ILE A 187 -9.71 -5.05 5.44
N VAL A 188 -10.51 -4.83 6.47
CA VAL A 188 -11.89 -5.33 6.54
C VAL A 188 -12.77 -4.64 5.50
N TYR A 189 -12.57 -3.34 5.25
CA TYR A 189 -13.30 -2.61 4.22
C TYR A 189 -13.03 -3.22 2.83
N HIS A 190 -11.76 -3.42 2.48
CA HIS A 190 -11.37 -3.98 1.18
C HIS A 190 -11.70 -5.47 1.06
N ALA A 191 -11.51 -6.27 2.10
CA ALA A 191 -11.83 -7.70 2.09
C ALA A 191 -13.32 -7.98 1.89
N LYS A 192 -14.22 -7.15 2.46
CA LYS A 192 -15.67 -7.28 2.28
C LYS A 192 -16.13 -7.08 0.84
N SER A 193 -15.34 -6.42 0.01
CA SER A 193 -15.64 -6.24 -1.41
C SER A 193 -15.47 -7.54 -2.22
N ASN A 194 -14.75 -8.53 -1.68
CA ASN A 194 -14.49 -9.79 -2.37
C ASN A 194 -15.70 -10.74 -2.25
N PHE A 195 -16.64 -10.63 -3.19
CA PHE A 195 -17.80 -11.51 -3.26
C PHE A 195 -17.47 -12.98 -3.56
N ARG A 196 -16.23 -13.29 -3.98
CA ARG A 196 -15.76 -14.66 -4.26
C ARG A 196 -15.24 -15.36 -3.02
N TRP A 197 -14.91 -14.62 -1.97
CA TRP A 197 -14.35 -15.15 -0.73
C TRP A 197 -15.03 -14.53 0.50
N PRO A 198 -16.21 -15.06 0.90
CA PRO A 198 -17.01 -14.51 2.00
C PRO A 198 -16.25 -14.41 3.34
N GLU A 199 -15.31 -15.30 3.57
CA GLU A 199 -14.49 -15.38 4.78
C GLU A 199 -13.33 -14.38 4.79
N ALA A 200 -13.06 -13.67 3.67
CA ALA A 200 -11.90 -12.79 3.51
C ALA A 200 -11.71 -11.84 4.69
N ALA A 201 -12.78 -11.17 5.12
CA ALA A 201 -12.72 -10.20 6.22
C ALA A 201 -12.36 -10.85 7.56
N GLU A 202 -12.96 -11.99 7.89
CA GLU A 202 -12.71 -12.68 9.17
C GLU A 202 -11.32 -13.35 9.19
N VAL A 203 -10.88 -13.89 8.05
CA VAL A 203 -9.53 -14.45 7.92
C VAL A 203 -8.48 -13.35 8.03
N SER A 204 -8.68 -12.23 7.32
CA SER A 204 -7.68 -11.15 7.26
C SER A 204 -7.48 -10.49 8.62
N LYS A 205 -8.49 -10.38 9.49
CA LYS A 205 -8.34 -9.84 10.86
C LYS A 205 -7.30 -10.55 11.72
N ARG A 206 -6.94 -11.80 11.40
CA ARG A 206 -5.94 -12.56 12.16
C ARG A 206 -4.50 -12.16 11.83
N HIS A 207 -4.28 -11.35 10.79
CA HIS A 207 -2.94 -10.95 10.41
C HIS A 207 -2.32 -10.06 11.49
N LYS A 208 -1.03 -10.27 11.74
CA LYS A 208 -0.23 -9.50 12.71
C LYS A 208 0.91 -8.73 12.05
N ALA A 209 1.24 -9.12 10.82
CA ALA A 209 2.33 -8.60 10.02
C ALA A 209 1.97 -8.75 8.54
N HIS A 210 2.79 -8.19 7.67
CA HIS A 210 2.62 -8.36 6.23
C HIS A 210 3.96 -8.26 5.50
N LEU A 211 4.06 -8.90 4.34
CA LEU A 211 5.13 -8.64 3.39
C LEU A 211 4.69 -7.51 2.47
N LEU A 212 5.44 -6.41 2.43
CA LEU A 212 5.35 -5.41 1.38
C LEU A 212 6.09 -5.93 0.15
N VAL A 213 5.36 -6.19 -0.93
CA VAL A 213 5.91 -6.65 -2.21
C VAL A 213 5.88 -5.48 -3.18
N SER A 214 7.04 -5.13 -3.74
CA SER A 214 7.17 -4.05 -4.71
C SER A 214 8.00 -4.48 -5.91
N VAL A 215 7.51 -4.21 -7.12
CA VAL A 215 8.20 -4.47 -8.39
C VAL A 215 8.20 -3.20 -9.23
N PHE A 216 9.38 -2.80 -9.69
CA PHE A 216 9.59 -1.61 -10.51
C PHE A 216 10.25 -2.01 -11.84
N GLY A 217 9.48 -1.96 -12.93
CA GLY A 217 9.95 -2.26 -14.29
C GLY A 217 10.73 -1.11 -14.92
N LYS A 218 12.00 -0.90 -14.52
CA LYS A 218 12.80 0.25 -14.99
C LYS A 218 13.05 0.24 -16.50
N THR A 219 13.41 -0.90 -17.07
CA THR A 219 13.59 -1.09 -18.53
C THR A 219 12.76 -2.23 -19.09
N MET A 220 11.93 -2.85 -18.25
CA MET A 220 10.97 -3.88 -18.65
C MET A 220 9.77 -3.24 -19.34
N SER A 221 9.09 -3.99 -20.21
CA SER A 221 7.72 -3.64 -20.57
C SER A 221 6.80 -3.75 -19.36
N VAL A 222 5.69 -3.03 -19.40
CA VAL A 222 4.70 -3.05 -18.31
C VAL A 222 4.13 -4.45 -18.08
N LYS A 223 3.93 -5.24 -19.14
CA LYS A 223 3.47 -6.63 -19.05
C LYS A 223 4.50 -7.53 -18.35
N GLU A 224 5.77 -7.44 -18.74
CA GLU A 224 6.84 -8.23 -18.09
C GLU A 224 6.98 -7.87 -16.61
N ALA A 225 6.86 -6.57 -16.26
CA ALA A 225 6.89 -6.12 -14.87
C ALA A 225 5.68 -6.65 -14.07
N GLY A 226 4.49 -6.69 -14.68
CA GLY A 226 3.29 -7.28 -14.09
C GLY A 226 3.44 -8.78 -13.84
N GLU A 227 3.93 -9.53 -14.83
CA GLU A 227 4.22 -10.96 -14.66
C GLU A 227 5.25 -11.21 -13.56
N LEU A 228 6.32 -10.42 -13.50
CA LEU A 228 7.31 -10.50 -12.42
C LEU A 228 6.66 -10.24 -11.05
N SER A 229 5.78 -9.24 -10.94
CA SER A 229 5.02 -8.98 -9.70
C SER A 229 4.17 -10.17 -9.26
N VAL A 230 3.52 -10.85 -10.21
CA VAL A 230 2.73 -12.05 -9.90
C VAL A 230 3.60 -13.21 -9.44
N LYS A 231 4.73 -13.47 -10.13
CA LYS A 231 5.70 -14.51 -9.74
C LYS A 231 6.22 -14.30 -8.31
N VAL A 232 6.60 -13.06 -7.99
CA VAL A 232 7.09 -12.67 -6.67
C VAL A 232 6.01 -12.85 -5.61
N THR A 233 4.81 -12.32 -5.85
CA THR A 233 3.70 -12.44 -4.90
C THR A 233 3.28 -13.90 -4.71
N ALA A 234 3.30 -14.71 -5.76
CA ALA A 234 3.03 -16.15 -5.69
C ALA A 234 4.08 -16.90 -4.85
N ALA A 235 5.36 -16.54 -4.96
CA ALA A 235 6.40 -17.08 -4.08
C ALA A 235 6.18 -16.66 -2.61
N CYS A 236 5.77 -15.42 -2.37
CA CYS A 236 5.37 -14.96 -1.03
C CYS A 236 4.14 -15.73 -0.49
N CYS A 237 3.17 -16.10 -1.34
CA CYS A 237 2.00 -16.89 -0.92
C CYS A 237 2.36 -18.28 -0.38
N LYS A 238 3.57 -18.78 -0.66
CA LYS A 238 4.06 -20.07 -0.15
C LYS A 238 4.75 -19.97 1.22
N GLN A 239 4.88 -18.76 1.76
CA GLN A 239 5.36 -18.54 3.12
C GLN A 239 4.39 -19.13 4.14
N LYS A 240 4.92 -19.53 5.30
CA LYS A 240 4.09 -20.13 6.35
C LYS A 240 3.17 -19.07 6.97
N GLY A 241 1.89 -19.41 7.13
CA GLY A 241 0.93 -18.54 7.82
C GLY A 241 0.42 -17.38 6.97
N VAL A 242 0.55 -17.45 5.64
CA VAL A 242 -0.11 -16.50 4.73
C VAL A 242 -1.62 -16.63 4.86
N LEU A 243 -2.28 -15.48 5.03
CA LEU A 243 -3.72 -15.38 5.20
C LEU A 243 -4.43 -14.83 3.96
N GLY A 244 -3.79 -13.95 3.20
CA GLY A 244 -4.39 -13.29 2.04
C GLY A 244 -3.41 -12.40 1.30
N VAL A 245 -3.75 -12.00 0.09
CA VAL A 245 -3.00 -11.00 -0.69
C VAL A 245 -3.84 -9.74 -0.80
N TYR A 246 -3.41 -8.63 -0.23
CA TYR A 246 -4.08 -7.34 -0.37
C TYR A 246 -3.45 -6.57 -1.54
N ALA A 247 -4.22 -6.42 -2.62
CA ALA A 247 -3.83 -5.70 -3.83
C ALA A 247 -5.07 -5.25 -4.60
N ASN A 248 -4.93 -4.24 -5.48
CA ASN A 248 -5.99 -3.81 -6.40
C ASN A 248 -7.32 -3.46 -5.68
N GLY A 249 -7.23 -2.93 -4.45
CA GLY A 249 -8.39 -2.55 -3.63
C GLY A 249 -9.21 -3.74 -3.10
N THR A 250 -8.65 -4.95 -3.04
CA THR A 250 -9.31 -6.14 -2.47
C THR A 250 -8.32 -7.09 -1.80
N VAL A 251 -8.82 -8.08 -1.05
CA VAL A 251 -8.00 -9.16 -0.49
C VAL A 251 -8.32 -10.47 -1.21
N TYR A 252 -7.34 -11.02 -1.91
CA TYR A 252 -7.42 -12.31 -2.60
C TYR A 252 -7.15 -13.46 -1.63
N GLU A 253 -7.88 -14.56 -1.84
CA GLU A 253 -7.55 -15.84 -1.23
C GLU A 253 -6.21 -16.34 -1.80
N PRO A 254 -5.26 -16.82 -0.96
CA PRO A 254 -3.94 -17.23 -1.44
C PRO A 254 -3.99 -18.35 -2.49
N GLU A 255 -4.86 -19.35 -2.31
CA GLU A 255 -5.02 -20.45 -3.27
C GLU A 255 -5.58 -19.96 -4.61
N PHE A 256 -6.58 -19.06 -4.57
CA PHE A 256 -7.07 -18.39 -5.77
C PHE A 256 -5.95 -17.64 -6.49
N TYR A 257 -5.15 -16.85 -5.76
CA TYR A 257 -4.04 -16.11 -6.34
C TYR A 257 -3.01 -17.05 -7.01
N LEU A 258 -2.62 -18.12 -6.33
CA LEU A 258 -1.69 -19.12 -6.85
C LEU A 258 -2.21 -19.80 -8.12
N ASN A 259 -3.50 -20.17 -8.16
CA ASN A 259 -4.11 -20.81 -9.32
C ASN A 259 -4.06 -19.94 -10.59
N PHE A 260 -4.27 -18.62 -10.46
CA PHE A 260 -4.13 -17.71 -11.61
C PHE A 260 -2.67 -17.38 -11.93
N ALA A 261 -1.78 -17.36 -10.93
CA ALA A 261 -0.35 -17.17 -11.16
C ALA A 261 0.24 -18.32 -11.99
N ASP A 262 -0.21 -19.55 -11.77
CA ASP A 262 0.24 -20.73 -12.52
C ASP A 262 -0.05 -20.64 -14.02
N MET A 263 -1.01 -19.81 -14.46
CA MET A 263 -1.28 -19.57 -15.88
C MET A 263 -0.07 -19.00 -16.64
N ILE A 264 0.84 -18.31 -15.96
CA ILE A 264 2.09 -17.81 -16.55
C ILE A 264 2.95 -18.97 -17.09
N LYS A 265 2.88 -20.16 -16.46
CA LYS A 265 3.62 -21.35 -16.90
C LYS A 265 3.13 -21.90 -18.24
N ASP A 266 1.90 -21.54 -18.63
CA ASP A 266 1.28 -21.85 -19.91
C ASP A 266 1.33 -20.66 -20.90
N ASP A 267 2.24 -19.70 -20.67
CA ASP A 267 2.42 -18.47 -21.47
C ASP A 267 1.14 -17.59 -21.54
N LEU A 268 0.30 -17.64 -20.50
CA LEU A 268 -0.91 -16.82 -20.38
C LEU A 268 -0.69 -15.65 -19.42
N PHE A 269 -1.16 -14.46 -19.82
CA PHE A 269 -1.04 -13.26 -18.99
C PHE A 269 -1.93 -13.33 -17.75
N PRO A 270 -1.40 -13.10 -16.53
CA PRO A 270 -2.11 -13.32 -15.26
C PRO A 270 -3.05 -12.16 -14.89
N LEU A 271 -4.01 -11.83 -15.78
CA LEU A 271 -4.86 -10.64 -15.63
C LEU A 271 -5.63 -10.61 -14.30
N PHE A 272 -6.12 -11.77 -13.83
CA PHE A 272 -6.89 -11.87 -12.58
C PHE A 272 -6.06 -11.69 -11.31
N ASN A 273 -4.73 -11.78 -11.39
CA ASN A 273 -3.83 -11.40 -10.29
C ASN A 273 -3.57 -9.89 -10.26
N LEU A 274 -3.61 -9.25 -11.43
CA LEU A 274 -3.21 -7.86 -11.64
C LEU A 274 -4.39 -6.89 -11.68
N VAL A 275 -5.60 -7.38 -11.92
CA VAL A 275 -6.82 -6.58 -12.01
C VAL A 275 -7.93 -7.24 -11.20
N TRP A 276 -8.50 -6.47 -10.26
CA TRP A 276 -9.73 -6.84 -9.59
C TRP A 276 -10.94 -6.46 -10.44
N PHE A 277 -11.88 -7.40 -10.60
CA PHE A 277 -13.17 -7.18 -11.25
C PHE A 277 -14.27 -7.15 -10.18
N GLY A 278 -14.60 -5.94 -9.74
CA GLY A 278 -15.59 -5.68 -8.71
C GLY A 278 -17.00 -5.51 -9.28
N LEU A 279 -18.00 -5.95 -8.52
CA LEU A 279 -19.42 -5.85 -8.86
C LEU A 279 -20.19 -5.33 -7.66
N TYR A 280 -21.19 -4.48 -7.90
CA TYR A 280 -22.06 -3.95 -6.86
C TYR A 280 -23.44 -3.58 -7.39
N HIS A 281 -24.41 -3.45 -6.49
CA HIS A 281 -25.75 -2.97 -6.86
C HIS A 281 -25.76 -1.45 -6.92
N GLY A 282 -26.05 -0.91 -8.11
CA GLY A 282 -26.32 0.50 -8.34
C GLY A 282 -27.76 0.88 -7.99
N LYS A 283 -28.14 2.11 -8.34
CA LYS A 283 -29.51 2.62 -8.09
C LYS A 283 -30.54 1.93 -8.96
N ASN A 284 -30.15 1.56 -10.18
CA ASN A 284 -31.05 1.04 -11.20
C ASN A 284 -30.59 -0.29 -11.80
N GLY A 285 -29.45 -0.85 -11.41
CA GLY A 285 -28.95 -2.07 -12.03
C GLY A 285 -27.71 -2.62 -11.36
N ILE A 286 -27.00 -3.49 -12.08
CA ILE A 286 -25.68 -3.97 -11.68
C ILE A 286 -24.64 -2.97 -12.19
N CYS A 287 -23.72 -2.59 -11.31
CA CYS A 287 -22.52 -1.88 -11.67
C CYS A 287 -21.32 -2.82 -11.57
N GLY A 288 -20.30 -2.54 -12.35
CA GLY A 288 -19.01 -3.22 -12.24
C GLY A 288 -17.87 -2.28 -12.56
N TYR A 289 -16.68 -2.61 -12.06
CA TYR A 289 -15.48 -1.83 -12.25
C TYR A 289 -14.24 -2.70 -12.30
N THR A 290 -13.20 -2.22 -12.97
CA THR A 290 -11.85 -2.74 -12.85
C THR A 290 -11.06 -1.93 -11.81
N ASN A 291 -10.10 -2.56 -11.14
CA ASN A 291 -9.09 -1.86 -10.36
C ASN A 291 -7.75 -2.57 -10.60
N GLY A 292 -6.74 -1.85 -11.07
CA GLY A 292 -5.39 -2.37 -11.37
C GLY A 292 -4.96 -2.16 -12.83
N LEU A 293 -5.88 -1.77 -13.73
CA LEU A 293 -5.53 -1.46 -15.12
C LEU A 293 -4.58 -0.26 -15.23
N ARG A 294 -4.62 0.67 -14.29
CA ARG A 294 -3.69 1.82 -14.28
C ARG A 294 -2.23 1.42 -14.12
N SER A 295 -1.95 0.45 -13.26
CA SER A 295 -0.59 -0.11 -13.11
C SER A 295 -0.12 -0.80 -14.40
N LEU A 296 -1.08 -1.21 -15.25
CA LEU A 296 -0.84 -1.72 -16.60
C LEU A 296 -0.77 -0.65 -17.69
N GLY A 297 -1.01 0.63 -17.37
CA GLY A 297 -0.98 1.73 -18.33
C GLY A 297 -2.30 2.07 -19.00
N TYR A 298 -3.42 1.51 -18.54
CA TYR A 298 -4.75 1.74 -19.09
C TYR A 298 -5.68 2.44 -18.10
N ASP A 299 -6.69 3.17 -18.59
CA ASP A 299 -7.73 3.72 -17.73
C ASP A 299 -8.56 2.59 -17.10
N GLU A 300 -9.01 2.77 -15.86
CA GLU A 300 -10.00 1.87 -15.27
C GLU A 300 -11.33 1.95 -16.04
N ILE A 301 -12.05 0.84 -16.08
CA ILE A 301 -13.31 0.69 -16.82
C ILE A 301 -14.45 0.48 -15.83
N GLU A 302 -15.57 1.16 -16.06
CA GLU A 302 -16.80 0.98 -15.29
C GLU A 302 -18.00 0.69 -16.19
N VAL A 303 -18.90 -0.14 -15.70
CA VAL A 303 -20.27 -0.29 -16.22
C VAL A 303 -21.21 0.19 -15.13
N ILE A 304 -22.12 1.12 -15.44
CA ILE A 304 -22.99 1.77 -14.46
C ILE A 304 -24.45 1.40 -14.73
N ASP A 305 -25.15 0.89 -13.71
CA ASP A 305 -26.59 0.61 -13.70
C ASP A 305 -27.05 -0.28 -14.88
N SER A 306 -26.23 -1.25 -15.28
CA SER A 306 -26.56 -2.21 -16.33
C SER A 306 -27.77 -3.06 -15.97
N LYS A 307 -28.57 -3.41 -16.98
CA LYS A 307 -29.73 -4.30 -16.83
C LYS A 307 -29.37 -5.77 -16.98
N GLN A 308 -28.11 -6.07 -17.32
CA GLN A 308 -27.63 -7.43 -17.47
C GLN A 308 -27.39 -8.10 -16.11
N PRO A 309 -27.40 -9.45 -16.08
CA PRO A 309 -26.98 -10.21 -14.90
C PRO A 309 -25.54 -9.87 -14.48
N ALA A 310 -25.25 -10.01 -13.19
CA ALA A 310 -23.92 -9.73 -12.64
C ALA A 310 -22.80 -10.55 -13.30
N SER A 311 -23.07 -11.80 -13.69
CA SER A 311 -22.12 -12.63 -14.44
C SER A 311 -21.79 -12.02 -15.79
N GLU A 312 -22.78 -11.54 -16.55
CA GLU A 312 -22.54 -10.95 -17.88
C GLU A 312 -21.79 -9.62 -17.79
N VAL A 313 -22.04 -8.81 -16.75
CA VAL A 313 -21.26 -7.58 -16.51
C VAL A 313 -19.80 -7.92 -16.15
N GLY A 314 -19.59 -8.95 -15.34
CA GLY A 314 -18.25 -9.43 -14.99
C GLY A 314 -17.49 -9.97 -16.20
N ASP A 315 -18.15 -10.79 -17.02
CA ASP A 315 -17.59 -11.35 -18.26
C ASP A 315 -17.25 -10.22 -19.23
N PHE A 316 -18.15 -9.25 -19.41
CA PHE A 316 -17.92 -8.07 -20.25
C PHE A 316 -16.69 -7.28 -19.82
N LEU A 317 -16.56 -6.96 -18.53
CA LEU A 317 -15.39 -6.23 -18.02
C LEU A 317 -14.10 -7.01 -18.23
N THR A 318 -14.15 -8.33 -18.01
CA THR A 318 -13.02 -9.24 -18.22
C THR A 318 -12.62 -9.25 -19.70
N ASP A 319 -13.58 -9.34 -20.61
CA ASP A 319 -13.32 -9.36 -22.05
C ASP A 319 -12.73 -8.04 -22.55
N VAL A 320 -13.25 -6.89 -22.08
CA VAL A 320 -12.69 -5.59 -22.44
C VAL A 320 -11.30 -5.41 -21.86
N ALA A 321 -11.08 -5.77 -20.59
CA ALA A 321 -9.76 -5.68 -19.95
C ALA A 321 -8.72 -6.58 -20.67
N ASN A 322 -9.10 -7.80 -21.03
CA ASN A 322 -8.25 -8.67 -21.84
C ASN A 322 -7.96 -8.05 -23.21
N TYR A 323 -8.97 -7.50 -23.89
CA TYR A 323 -8.78 -6.87 -25.19
C TYR A 323 -7.80 -5.69 -25.12
N VAL A 324 -7.97 -4.76 -24.17
CA VAL A 324 -7.10 -3.58 -24.07
C VAL A 324 -5.68 -3.95 -23.72
N VAL A 325 -5.49 -4.91 -22.80
CA VAL A 325 -4.16 -5.36 -22.38
C VAL A 325 -3.51 -6.18 -23.49
N ASP A 326 -4.16 -7.22 -24.00
CA ASP A 326 -3.58 -8.15 -24.97
C ASP A 326 -3.24 -7.44 -26.30
N GLN A 327 -4.19 -6.66 -26.82
CA GLN A 327 -4.04 -5.96 -28.10
C GLN A 327 -3.36 -4.59 -27.98
N ASP A 328 -2.98 -4.18 -26.77
CA ASP A 328 -2.36 -2.88 -26.47
C ASP A 328 -3.18 -1.69 -27.01
N VAL A 329 -4.48 -1.68 -26.69
CA VAL A 329 -5.44 -0.69 -27.19
C VAL A 329 -5.80 0.31 -26.10
N VAL A 330 -5.58 1.59 -26.38
CA VAL A 330 -6.01 2.69 -25.51
C VAL A 330 -7.36 3.23 -25.98
N LEU A 331 -8.42 2.90 -25.23
CA LEU A 331 -9.77 3.41 -25.46
C LEU A 331 -9.87 4.90 -25.11
N GLN A 332 -10.60 5.67 -25.93
CA GLN A 332 -10.75 7.12 -25.75
C GLN A 332 -12.19 7.54 -25.44
N ASP A 333 -12.32 8.71 -24.82
CA ASP A 333 -13.63 9.36 -24.61
C ASP A 333 -14.35 9.60 -25.96
N GLY A 334 -15.64 9.26 -26.01
CA GLY A 334 -16.48 9.43 -27.19
C GLY A 334 -16.34 8.32 -28.25
N GLU A 335 -15.45 7.34 -28.06
CA GLU A 335 -15.37 6.15 -28.91
C GLU A 335 -16.51 5.16 -28.61
N THR A 336 -16.57 4.09 -29.40
CA THR A 336 -17.46 2.95 -29.15
C THR A 336 -16.69 1.65 -29.21
N ILE A 337 -17.04 0.71 -28.32
CA ILE A 337 -16.54 -0.67 -28.36
C ILE A 337 -17.68 -1.65 -28.65
N GLY A 338 -17.36 -2.77 -29.28
CA GLY A 338 -18.31 -3.86 -29.50
C GLY A 338 -17.59 -5.14 -29.88
N PHE A 339 -18.17 -6.28 -29.49
CA PHE A 339 -17.66 -7.62 -29.83
C PHE A 339 -18.23 -8.16 -31.14
N THR A 340 -19.09 -7.37 -31.81
CA THR A 340 -19.65 -7.64 -33.12
C THR A 340 -19.64 -6.36 -33.96
N ASN A 341 -19.77 -6.47 -35.29
CA ASN A 341 -19.79 -5.30 -36.18
C ASN A 341 -21.00 -4.38 -35.92
N GLU A 342 -22.07 -4.93 -35.37
CA GLU A 342 -23.32 -4.23 -35.11
C GLU A 342 -23.34 -3.57 -33.72
N GLN A 343 -22.62 -4.12 -32.74
CA GLN A 343 -22.59 -3.60 -31.39
C GLN A 343 -21.72 -2.34 -31.31
N LYS A 344 -22.30 -1.27 -30.74
CA LYS A 344 -21.62 0.00 -30.52
C LYS A 344 -21.96 0.53 -29.14
N LEU A 345 -21.17 0.13 -28.14
CA LEU A 345 -21.31 0.59 -26.77
C LEU A 345 -20.53 1.89 -26.62
N PRO A 346 -21.19 3.01 -26.25
CA PRO A 346 -20.50 4.29 -26.10
C PRO A 346 -19.56 4.26 -24.90
N ILE A 347 -18.42 4.93 -25.06
CA ILE A 347 -17.42 5.13 -24.02
C ILE A 347 -17.47 6.60 -23.57
N THR A 348 -17.50 6.83 -22.27
CA THR A 348 -17.44 8.19 -21.69
C THR A 348 -16.41 8.25 -20.58
N LYS A 349 -15.41 9.12 -20.71
CA LYS A 349 -14.43 9.36 -19.67
C LYS A 349 -14.96 10.37 -18.67
N SER A 350 -14.95 10.01 -17.39
CA SER A 350 -15.37 10.90 -16.30
C SER A 350 -14.92 10.35 -14.95
N ARG A 351 -15.01 11.16 -13.88
CA ARG A 351 -14.65 10.74 -12.51
C ARG A 351 -15.26 9.38 -12.15
N GLY A 352 -14.44 8.48 -11.62
CA GLY A 352 -14.84 7.15 -11.23
C GLY A 352 -15.97 7.14 -10.19
N ALA A 353 -16.88 6.18 -10.32
CA ALA A 353 -17.97 5.99 -9.37
C ALA A 353 -17.56 5.07 -8.21
N ALA A 354 -16.76 4.03 -8.51
CA ALA A 354 -16.25 3.04 -7.56
C ALA A 354 -14.72 3.03 -7.43
N VAL A 355 -14.02 3.72 -8.33
CA VAL A 355 -12.56 3.87 -8.34
C VAL A 355 -12.15 5.32 -8.20
N GLU A 356 -10.97 5.55 -7.62
CA GLU A 356 -10.37 6.89 -7.54
C GLU A 356 -10.03 7.45 -8.92
N GLY A 357 -9.86 8.76 -9.07
CA GLY A 357 -9.51 9.37 -10.37
C GLY A 357 -10.62 9.27 -11.43
N ASP A 358 -10.24 9.32 -12.70
CA ASP A 358 -11.14 9.18 -13.86
C ASP A 358 -11.18 7.74 -14.37
N SER A 359 -12.32 7.34 -14.95
CA SER A 359 -12.55 6.02 -15.55
C SER A 359 -13.31 6.13 -16.87
N LEU A 360 -13.26 5.07 -17.66
CA LEU A 360 -14.03 4.89 -18.88
C LEU A 360 -15.34 4.17 -18.57
N LYS A 361 -16.46 4.87 -18.71
CA LYS A 361 -17.79 4.30 -18.54
C LYS A 361 -18.29 3.73 -19.85
N ILE A 362 -18.60 2.45 -19.87
CA ILE A 362 -19.10 1.76 -21.07
C ILE A 362 -20.58 1.41 -20.88
N GLY A 363 -21.41 1.84 -21.83
CA GLY A 363 -22.87 1.66 -21.78
C GLY A 363 -23.31 0.24 -22.16
N PHE A 364 -23.06 -0.73 -21.28
CA PHE A 364 -23.37 -2.16 -21.47
C PHE A 364 -24.74 -2.61 -20.93
#